data_AF-A0A4Q3X023-F1
#
_entry.id   AF-A0A4Q3X023-F1
#
_cell.length_a   1.000
_cell.length_b   1.000
_cell.length_c   1.000
_cell.angle_alpha   90.00
_cell.angle_beta   90.00
_cell.angle_gamma   90.00
#
_symmetry.space_group_name_H-M   'P 1'
#
loop_
_entity.id
_entity.type
_entity.pdbx_description
1 polymer ?
#
loop_
_entity_poly.entity_id
_entity_poly.type
_entity_poly.pdbx_seq_one_letter_code
_entity_poly.pdbx_strand_id
1 'polypeptide(L)'
;RSSCQSNLKQIGLGIMQYMQDYEEKTPNATVNLGWANQVRPYIKSTQIFQCSSEKNSTPVQTDPKLTGYTDYFYNAQLNQIPLAKFEEVSRVISAADGNDGQENTNAAYAKTEVPPAWRTDTDSPSFRHLDYGNYLFLDGHVKSVKVERISTAWSKDDYFFQAPK
;
A
#
# COMPACT_ATOMS: atom_id res chain seq x y z
N ARG A 1 14.49 -3.87 12.32
CA ARG A 1 14.62 -3.17 11.01
C ARG A 1 14.01 -4.08 9.96
N SER A 2 12.72 -3.94 9.70
CA SER A 2 11.96 -4.82 8.81
C SER A 2 12.28 -4.51 7.35
N SER A 3 12.45 -5.56 6.54
CA SER A 3 12.63 -5.47 5.08
C SER A 3 11.45 -4.78 4.37
N CYS A 4 10.29 -4.72 5.04
CA CYS A 4 9.03 -4.23 4.48
C CYS A 4 9.08 -2.74 4.08
N GLN A 5 9.87 -1.90 4.77
CA GLN A 5 10.13 -0.53 4.28
C GLN A 5 10.89 -0.50 2.95
N SER A 6 11.91 -1.36 2.80
CA SER A 6 12.69 -1.45 1.56
C SER A 6 11.85 -2.00 0.41
N ASN A 7 10.90 -2.89 0.72
CA ASN A 7 9.93 -3.40 -0.23
C ASN A 7 8.95 -2.30 -0.67
N LEU A 8 8.37 -1.54 0.28
CA LEU A 8 7.54 -0.38 -0.03
C LEU A 8 8.27 0.68 -0.86
N LYS A 9 9.57 0.92 -0.61
CA LYS A 9 10.38 1.83 -1.45
C LYS A 9 10.48 1.35 -2.90
N GLN A 10 10.72 0.04 -3.10
CA GLN A 10 10.76 -0.54 -4.44
C GLN A 10 9.38 -0.51 -5.11
N ILE A 11 8.31 -0.73 -4.34
CA ILE A 11 6.93 -0.56 -4.80
C ILE A 11 6.67 0.88 -5.22
N GLY A 12 7.08 1.87 -4.41
CA GLY A 12 6.96 3.29 -4.72
C GLY A 12 7.70 3.69 -6.00
N LEU A 13 8.93 3.20 -6.19
CA LEU A 13 9.66 3.38 -7.44
C LEU A 13 8.92 2.76 -8.63
N GLY A 14 8.32 1.58 -8.47
CA GLY A 14 7.52 0.95 -9.50
C GLY A 14 6.24 1.73 -9.83
N ILE A 15 5.54 2.25 -8.82
CA ILE A 15 4.35 3.09 -8.97
C ILE A 15 4.69 4.39 -9.72
N MET A 16 5.81 5.03 -9.39
CA MET A 16 6.26 6.24 -10.09
C MET A 16 6.61 5.98 -11.56
N GLN A 17 7.25 4.85 -11.86
CA GLN A 17 7.50 4.45 -13.25
C GLN A 17 6.19 4.15 -14.00
N TYR A 18 5.25 3.45 -13.38
CA TYR A 18 3.91 3.26 -13.94
C TYR A 18 3.25 4.60 -14.25
N MET A 19 3.27 5.57 -13.33
CA MET A 19 2.64 6.88 -13.57
C MET A 19 3.26 7.61 -14.76
N GLN A 20 4.58 7.48 -14.97
CA GLN A 20 5.27 8.07 -16.13
C GLN A 20 4.79 7.47 -17.46
N ASP A 21 4.50 6.16 -17.50
CA ASP A 21 4.04 5.46 -18.70
C ASP A 21 2.52 5.61 -18.95
N TYR A 22 1.73 5.95 -17.93
CA TYR A 22 0.26 5.93 -17.96
C TYR A 22 -0.38 7.30 -17.68
N GLU A 23 0.11 8.34 -18.36
CA GLU A 23 -0.46 9.71 -18.33
C GLU A 23 -0.58 10.31 -16.92
N GLU A 24 0.40 10.05 -16.05
CA GLU A 24 0.42 10.52 -14.66
C GLU A 24 -0.79 10.07 -13.83
N LYS A 25 -1.41 8.95 -14.18
CA LYS A 25 -2.51 8.37 -13.40
C LYS A 25 -1.98 7.33 -12.42
N THR A 26 -2.57 7.31 -11.23
CA THR A 26 -2.32 6.29 -10.23
C THR A 26 -2.80 4.89 -10.70
N PRO A 27 -2.17 3.80 -10.24
CA PRO A 27 -2.58 2.44 -10.60
C PRO A 27 -4.04 2.10 -10.30
N ASN A 28 -4.61 1.21 -11.11
CA ASN A 28 -5.97 0.74 -10.92
C ASN A 28 -6.05 -0.44 -9.92
N ALA A 29 -6.93 -0.41 -8.93
CA ALA A 29 -7.06 -1.48 -7.93
C ALA A 29 -8.23 -2.46 -8.19
N THR A 30 -8.72 -2.59 -9.42
CA THR A 30 -9.77 -3.55 -9.80
C THR A 30 -9.22 -4.96 -10.00
N VAL A 31 -10.05 -5.98 -9.74
CA VAL A 31 -9.68 -7.41 -9.78
C VAL A 31 -9.02 -7.85 -11.10
N ASN A 32 -9.40 -7.26 -12.24
CA ASN A 32 -8.88 -7.66 -13.54
C ASN A 32 -7.49 -7.12 -13.84
N LEU A 33 -7.11 -5.97 -13.26
CA LEU A 33 -5.82 -5.33 -13.49
C LEU A 33 -4.89 -5.51 -12.30
N GLY A 34 -5.38 -5.17 -11.11
CA GLY A 34 -4.66 -5.16 -9.85
C GLY A 34 -3.54 -4.12 -9.82
N TRP A 35 -3.47 -3.33 -8.75
CA TRP A 35 -2.42 -2.32 -8.63
C TRP A 35 -1.04 -2.99 -8.63
N ALA A 36 -0.90 -4.11 -7.91
CA ALA A 36 0.38 -4.81 -7.77
C ALA A 36 0.81 -5.47 -9.09
N ASN A 37 -0.14 -5.97 -9.87
CA ASN A 37 0.15 -6.60 -11.16
C ASN A 37 0.46 -5.57 -12.26
N GLN A 38 -0.15 -4.39 -12.24
CA GLN A 38 0.24 -3.27 -13.10
C GLN A 38 1.64 -2.71 -12.79
N VAL A 39 2.03 -2.74 -11.52
CA VAL A 39 3.35 -2.26 -11.10
C VAL A 39 4.44 -3.33 -11.31
N ARG A 40 4.07 -4.62 -11.39
CA ARG A 40 5.00 -5.75 -11.54
C ARG A 40 6.06 -5.58 -12.64
N PRO A 41 5.77 -5.06 -13.86
CA PRO A 41 6.79 -4.87 -14.89
C PRO A 41 7.95 -3.95 -14.48
N TYR A 42 7.72 -3.05 -13.52
CA TYR A 42 8.70 -2.09 -13.00
C TYR A 42 9.45 -2.58 -11.76
N ILE A 43 9.14 -3.81 -11.31
CA ILE A 43 9.72 -4.45 -10.13
C ILE A 43 10.43 -5.72 -10.55
N LYS A 44 11.64 -5.94 -10.02
CA LYS A 44 12.51 -7.06 -10.43
C LYS A 44 12.07 -8.44 -9.94
N SER A 45 11.24 -8.51 -8.90
CA SER A 45 10.81 -9.77 -8.28
C SER A 45 9.47 -9.63 -7.58
N THR A 46 8.62 -10.65 -7.68
CA THR A 46 7.34 -10.73 -6.94
C THR A 46 7.54 -10.85 -5.43
N GLN A 47 8.74 -11.25 -4.96
CA GLN A 47 9.09 -11.28 -3.55
C GLN A 47 9.00 -9.89 -2.88
N ILE A 48 9.10 -8.82 -3.67
CA ILE A 48 8.94 -7.44 -3.18
C ILE A 48 7.51 -7.19 -2.66
N PHE A 49 6.52 -7.90 -3.17
CA PHE A 49 5.14 -7.80 -2.67
C PHE A 49 4.89 -8.58 -1.38
N GLN A 50 5.90 -9.24 -0.83
CA GLN A 50 5.80 -10.09 0.35
C GLN A 50 6.48 -9.39 1.54
N CYS A 51 5.90 -9.43 2.73
CA CYS A 51 6.48 -8.83 3.92
C CYS A 51 7.17 -9.91 4.77
N SER A 52 8.48 -9.81 5.00
CA SER A 52 9.22 -10.85 5.73
C SER A 52 8.95 -10.89 7.24
N SER A 53 8.10 -9.99 7.75
CA SER A 53 7.67 -9.94 9.15
C SER A 53 6.26 -10.50 9.34
N GLU A 54 5.65 -10.96 8.25
CA GLU A 54 4.35 -11.61 8.22
C GLU A 54 4.46 -13.01 8.85
N LYS A 55 3.51 -13.36 9.73
CA LYS A 55 3.59 -14.56 10.59
C LYS A 55 2.96 -15.80 9.94
N ASN A 56 2.05 -15.62 8.99
CA ASN A 56 1.21 -16.67 8.40
C ASN A 56 1.45 -16.80 6.88
N SER A 57 2.72 -16.89 6.48
CA SER A 57 3.12 -16.82 5.08
C SER A 57 2.35 -17.79 4.20
N THR A 58 1.45 -17.22 3.41
CA THR A 58 0.85 -17.92 2.29
C THR A 58 1.92 -18.10 1.21
N PRO A 59 1.94 -19.24 0.48
CA PRO A 59 2.84 -19.42 -0.64
C PRO A 59 2.71 -18.26 -1.64
N VAL A 60 3.85 -17.69 -2.04
CA VAL A 60 3.90 -16.57 -2.99
C VAL A 60 3.17 -16.98 -4.28
N GLN A 61 2.15 -16.21 -4.63
CA GLN A 61 1.33 -16.49 -5.79
C GLN A 61 1.75 -15.64 -7.00
N THR A 62 1.68 -16.22 -8.20
CA THR A 62 2.02 -15.57 -9.47
C THR A 62 0.79 -15.23 -10.31
N ASP A 63 -0.34 -15.89 -10.06
CA ASP A 63 -1.64 -15.51 -10.63
C ASP A 63 -2.20 -14.28 -9.88
N PRO A 64 -2.40 -13.13 -10.56
CA PRO A 64 -2.89 -11.91 -9.94
C PRO A 64 -4.30 -12.00 -9.34
N LYS A 65 -5.06 -13.07 -9.63
CA LYS A 65 -6.42 -13.26 -9.12
C LYS A 65 -6.48 -14.02 -7.80
N LEU A 66 -5.41 -14.73 -7.45
CA LEU A 66 -5.37 -15.64 -6.32
C LEU A 66 -4.80 -14.93 -5.08
N THR A 67 -5.26 -15.36 -3.90
CA THR A 67 -4.78 -14.90 -2.59
C THR A 67 -3.29 -15.24 -2.40
N GLY A 68 -2.56 -14.38 -1.68
CA GLY A 68 -1.11 -14.51 -1.48
C GLY A 68 -0.28 -13.81 -2.56
N TYR A 69 -0.90 -12.97 -3.40
CA TYR A 69 -0.17 -12.19 -4.41
C TYR A 69 0.60 -11.02 -3.78
N THR A 70 0.03 -10.37 -2.76
CA THR A 70 0.69 -9.28 -2.04
C THR A 70 0.28 -9.19 -0.58
N ASP A 71 1.26 -8.91 0.28
CA ASP A 71 1.08 -8.63 1.72
C ASP A 71 0.96 -7.13 2.00
N TYR A 72 0.89 -6.30 0.96
CA TYR A 72 0.67 -4.86 1.05
C TYR A 72 -0.71 -4.55 0.47
N PHE A 73 -1.39 -3.56 1.01
CA PHE A 73 -2.63 -3.08 0.41
C PHE A 73 -2.42 -1.72 -0.23
N TYR A 74 -3.16 -1.47 -1.31
CA TYR A 74 -3.20 -0.18 -1.96
C TYR A 74 -4.35 0.67 -1.45
N ASN A 75 -4.20 1.98 -1.60
CA ASN A 75 -5.26 2.92 -1.30
C ASN A 75 -6.29 2.97 -2.44
N ALA A 76 -7.49 2.46 -2.18
CA ALA A 76 -8.58 2.41 -3.16
C ALA A 76 -9.09 3.81 -3.59
N GLN A 77 -8.81 4.86 -2.81
CA GLN A 77 -9.16 6.24 -3.16
C GLN A 77 -8.33 6.80 -4.32
N LEU A 78 -7.20 6.15 -4.62
CA LEU A 78 -6.29 6.52 -5.69
C LEU A 78 -6.55 5.68 -6.95
N ASN A 79 -7.75 5.17 -7.18
CA ASN A 79 -8.00 4.34 -8.35
C ASN A 79 -8.08 5.20 -9.63
N GLN A 80 -7.01 5.22 -10.43
CA GLN A 80 -6.90 5.98 -11.70
C GLN A 80 -7.13 7.50 -11.59
N ILE A 81 -6.64 8.10 -10.50
CA ILE A 81 -6.71 9.54 -10.30
C ILE A 81 -5.47 10.19 -10.93
N PRO A 82 -5.62 11.26 -11.73
CA PRO A 82 -4.49 12.05 -12.23
C PRO A 82 -3.71 12.68 -11.07
N LEU A 83 -2.37 12.61 -11.11
CA LEU A 83 -1.50 13.13 -10.07
C LEU A 83 -1.71 14.64 -9.80
N ALA A 84 -2.07 15.39 -10.85
CA ALA A 84 -2.40 16.81 -10.77
C ALA A 84 -3.58 17.16 -9.85
N LYS A 85 -4.37 16.18 -9.39
CA LYS A 85 -5.45 16.39 -8.42
C LYS A 85 -4.99 16.43 -6.96
N PHE A 86 -3.71 16.18 -6.69
CA PHE A 86 -3.19 16.08 -5.33
C PHE A 86 -2.26 17.25 -5.02
N GLU A 87 -2.63 18.07 -4.04
CA GLU A 87 -1.80 19.20 -3.58
C GLU A 87 -0.75 18.76 -2.55
N GLU A 88 -1.07 17.79 -1.68
CA GLU A 88 -0.23 17.35 -0.56
C GLU A 88 0.24 15.89 -0.71
N VAL A 89 0.89 15.55 -1.83
CA VAL A 89 1.33 14.18 -2.17
C VAL A 89 2.21 13.51 -1.09
N SER A 90 2.92 14.28 -0.27
CA SER A 90 3.77 13.78 0.82
C SER A 90 3.00 13.34 2.07
N ARG A 91 1.68 13.58 2.10
CA ARG A 91 0.78 13.26 3.22
C ARG A 91 -0.32 12.29 2.84
N VAL A 92 -0.46 12.00 1.55
CA VAL A 92 -1.40 11.01 1.01
C VAL A 92 -0.72 9.65 0.97
N ILE A 93 -1.27 8.67 1.69
CA ILE A 93 -0.81 7.29 1.72
C ILE A 93 -1.24 6.61 0.43
N SER A 94 -0.33 5.96 -0.29
CA SER A 94 -0.62 5.22 -1.52
C SER A 94 -0.67 3.71 -1.29
N ALA A 95 0.20 3.17 -0.44
CA ALA A 95 0.19 1.76 -0.03
C ALA A 95 0.68 1.61 1.41
N ALA A 96 0.38 0.48 2.04
CA ALA A 96 0.81 0.20 3.40
C ALA A 96 0.90 -1.31 3.68
N ASP A 97 1.47 -1.66 4.82
CA ASP A 97 1.46 -3.04 5.32
C ASP A 97 0.02 -3.59 5.36
N GLY A 98 -0.18 -4.73 4.73
CA GLY A 98 -1.47 -5.40 4.55
C GLY A 98 -1.58 -6.72 5.30
N ASN A 99 -2.70 -7.40 5.09
CA ASN A 99 -3.06 -8.60 5.82
C ASN A 99 -2.17 -9.80 5.44
N ASP A 100 -2.17 -10.80 6.31
CA ASP A 100 -1.43 -12.06 6.28
C ASP A 100 -2.08 -13.12 5.38
N GLY A 101 -2.53 -12.75 4.17
CA GLY A 101 -3.11 -13.72 3.23
C GLY A 101 -4.45 -14.36 3.64
N GLN A 102 -5.09 -13.91 4.73
CA GLN A 102 -6.38 -14.47 5.19
C GLN A 102 -7.60 -13.90 4.43
N GLU A 103 -7.44 -12.73 3.81
CA GLU A 103 -8.43 -12.12 2.93
C GLU A 103 -8.10 -12.40 1.46
N ASN A 104 -8.89 -11.89 0.52
CA ASN A 104 -8.54 -11.90 -0.92
C ASN A 104 -7.36 -10.95 -1.21
N THR A 105 -6.16 -11.28 -0.74
CA THR A 105 -4.90 -10.52 -0.92
C THR A 105 -4.30 -10.74 -2.32
N ASN A 106 -5.15 -10.67 -3.34
CA ASN A 106 -4.77 -10.76 -4.74
C ASN A 106 -4.15 -9.44 -5.22
N ALA A 107 -3.82 -9.33 -6.51
CA ALA A 107 -3.14 -8.15 -7.04
C ALA A 107 -3.96 -6.84 -6.93
N ALA A 108 -5.27 -6.95 -6.68
CA ALA A 108 -6.20 -5.84 -6.50
C ALA A 108 -6.44 -5.49 -5.03
N TYR A 109 -5.71 -6.10 -4.10
CA TYR A 109 -5.91 -5.91 -2.67
C TYR A 109 -5.74 -4.44 -2.27
N ALA A 110 -6.85 -3.81 -1.90
CA ALA A 110 -6.91 -2.39 -1.61
C ALA A 110 -7.95 -2.09 -0.51
N LYS A 111 -7.76 -0.98 0.20
CA LYS A 111 -8.68 -0.49 1.23
C LYS A 111 -8.93 1.00 1.05
N THR A 112 -10.10 1.46 1.47
CA THR A 112 -10.48 2.88 1.45
C THR A 112 -9.92 3.67 2.64
N GLU A 113 -9.48 2.97 3.68
CA GLU A 113 -8.88 3.46 4.92
C GLU A 113 -8.16 2.30 5.63
N VAL A 114 -7.35 2.59 6.67
CA VAL A 114 -6.90 1.54 7.60
C VAL A 114 -8.12 0.96 8.31
N PRO A 115 -8.38 -0.37 8.19
CA PRO A 115 -9.53 -1.00 8.82
C PRO A 115 -9.63 -0.68 10.31
N PRO A 116 -10.82 -0.35 10.85
CA PRO A 116 -10.98 0.03 12.26
C PRO A 116 -10.39 -0.99 13.25
N ALA A 117 -10.54 -2.29 12.97
CA ALA A 117 -9.96 -3.35 13.79
C ALA A 117 -8.43 -3.28 13.89
N TRP A 118 -7.75 -2.87 12.81
CA TRP A 118 -6.29 -2.76 12.78
C TRP A 118 -5.76 -1.51 13.50
N ARG A 119 -6.64 -0.65 14.01
CA ARG A 119 -6.25 0.52 14.80
C ARG A 119 -6.09 0.18 16.28
N THR A 120 -6.60 -0.97 16.72
CA THR A 120 -6.61 -1.38 18.13
C THR A 120 -5.99 -2.75 18.36
N ASP A 121 -6.01 -3.62 17.35
CA ASP A 121 -5.44 -4.97 17.44
C ASP A 121 -3.91 -4.94 17.26
N THR A 122 -3.19 -5.32 18.31
CA THR A 122 -1.72 -5.34 18.35
C THR A 122 -1.09 -6.43 17.49
N ASP A 123 -1.87 -7.42 17.06
CA ASP A 123 -1.41 -8.42 16.08
C ASP A 123 -1.68 -8.00 14.62
N SER A 124 -2.31 -6.85 14.41
CA SER A 124 -2.63 -6.36 13.06
C SER A 124 -1.41 -5.79 12.31
N PRO A 125 -1.52 -5.60 10.98
CA PRO A 125 -0.44 -5.03 10.18
C PRO A 125 0.05 -3.66 10.67
N SER A 126 -0.81 -2.88 11.33
CA SER A 126 -0.47 -1.54 11.85
C SER A 126 0.45 -1.55 13.07
N PHE A 127 0.64 -2.70 13.72
CA PHE A 127 1.50 -2.87 14.90
C PHE A 127 2.67 -3.84 14.63
N ARG A 128 2.67 -4.51 13.47
CA ARG A 128 3.64 -5.55 13.08
C ARG A 128 5.10 -5.12 13.18
N HIS A 129 5.41 -3.82 13.10
CA HIS A 129 6.79 -3.29 13.08
C HIS A 129 7.14 -2.48 14.33
N LEU A 130 7.10 -3.14 15.49
CA LEU A 130 7.40 -2.57 16.82
C LEU A 130 6.38 -1.50 17.27
N ASP A 131 5.09 -1.79 17.12
CA ASP A 131 3.95 -0.86 17.36
C ASP A 131 3.84 0.26 16.31
N TYR A 132 4.41 0.05 15.13
CA TYR A 132 4.27 0.93 13.96
C TYR A 132 3.87 0.13 12.73
N GLY A 133 3.15 0.78 11.82
CA GLY A 133 2.93 0.32 10.46
C GLY A 133 3.85 1.08 9.50
N ASN A 134 4.20 0.49 8.37
CA ASN A 134 4.90 1.18 7.29
C ASN A 134 3.90 1.65 6.24
N TYR A 135 4.06 2.91 5.85
CA TYR A 135 3.20 3.58 4.89
C TYR A 135 4.06 4.19 3.80
N LEU A 136 3.69 3.89 2.56
CA LEU A 136 4.20 4.54 1.35
C LEU A 136 3.30 5.73 1.03
N PHE A 137 3.90 6.87 0.76
CA PHE A 137 3.23 8.10 0.37
C PHE A 137 3.20 8.25 -1.14
N LEU A 138 2.31 9.11 -1.65
CA LEU A 138 2.11 9.30 -3.07
C LEU A 138 3.35 9.91 -3.77
N ASP A 139 4.18 10.62 -3.01
CA ASP A 139 5.48 11.14 -3.47
C ASP A 139 6.62 10.09 -3.45
N GLY A 140 6.33 8.84 -3.06
CA GLY A 140 7.30 7.75 -3.00
C GLY A 140 8.06 7.62 -1.67
N HIS A 141 7.87 8.53 -0.71
CA HIS A 141 8.48 8.36 0.61
C HIS A 141 7.84 7.21 1.39
N VAL A 142 8.63 6.57 2.25
CA VAL A 142 8.14 5.53 3.17
C VAL A 142 8.45 5.94 4.60
N LYS A 143 7.47 5.87 5.48
CA LYS A 143 7.64 6.15 6.92
C LYS A 143 7.02 5.03 7.75
N SER A 144 7.66 4.70 8.86
CA SER A 144 6.99 3.99 9.95
C SER A 144 6.21 5.00 10.77
N VAL A 145 4.92 4.78 10.93
CA VAL A 145 4.00 5.71 11.58
C VAL A 145 3.12 4.92 12.53
N LYS A 146 2.83 5.48 13.70
CA LYS A 146 1.83 4.88 14.59
C LYS A 146 0.44 5.09 14.03
N VAL A 147 -0.43 4.11 14.19
CA VAL A 147 -1.76 4.12 13.57
C VAL A 147 -2.64 5.30 14.01
N GLU A 148 -2.39 5.91 15.18
CA GLU A 148 -3.14 7.07 15.68
C GLU A 148 -2.88 8.34 14.87
N ARG A 149 -1.78 8.42 14.11
CA ARG A 149 -1.47 9.55 13.21
C ARG A 149 -2.16 9.44 11.85
N ILE A 150 -2.92 8.37 11.62
CA ILE A 150 -3.66 8.13 10.38
C ILE A 150 -5.10 8.55 10.63
N SER A 151 -5.50 9.65 10.03
CA SER A 151 -6.80 10.25 10.28
C SER A 151 -7.71 10.15 9.04
N THR A 152 -9.01 10.14 9.29
CA THR A 152 -10.04 10.38 8.27
C THR A 152 -10.51 11.84 8.29
N ALA A 153 -10.14 12.61 9.32
CA ALA A 153 -10.41 14.04 9.46
C ALA A 153 -9.12 14.86 9.25
N TRP A 154 -9.15 15.78 8.29
CA TRP A 154 -8.00 16.62 7.93
C TRP A 154 -7.50 17.46 9.10
N SER A 155 -6.23 17.27 9.46
CA SER A 155 -5.48 18.07 10.44
C SER A 155 -4.11 18.39 9.85
N LYS A 156 -3.34 19.33 10.42
CA LYS A 156 -2.00 19.68 9.90
C LYS A 156 -0.90 18.65 10.22
N ASP A 157 -1.14 17.77 11.19
CA ASP A 157 -0.12 16.88 11.74
C ASP A 157 -0.33 15.41 11.30
N ASP A 158 -1.45 15.08 10.66
CA ASP A 158 -1.80 13.70 10.33
C ASP A 158 -1.52 13.33 8.87
N TYR A 159 -1.71 12.04 8.59
CA TYR A 159 -1.60 11.40 7.27
C TYR A 159 -2.94 10.79 6.85
N PHE A 160 -3.18 10.69 5.54
CA PHE A 160 -4.53 10.44 5.02
C PHE A 160 -4.55 9.51 3.82
N PHE A 161 -5.69 8.84 3.62
CA PHE A 161 -5.97 8.06 2.41
C PHE A 161 -6.58 8.92 1.30
N GLN A 162 -7.35 9.94 1.62
CA GLN A 162 -7.86 10.86 0.60
C GLN A 162 -6.90 12.06 0.52
N ALA A 163 -6.96 12.88 -0.53
CA ALA A 163 -6.49 14.26 -0.47
C ALA A 163 -7.63 15.18 0.02
N PRO A 164 -7.33 16.38 0.54
CA PRO A 164 -8.38 17.36 0.77
C PRO A 164 -9.07 17.63 -0.57
N LYS A 165 -10.38 17.82 -0.54
CA LYS A 165 -11.12 18.26 -1.73
C LYS A 165 -10.84 19.72 -2.01
#